data_AF-A0A4R0JLJ9-F1
#
_entry.id   AF-A0A4R0JLJ9-F1
#
_cell.length_a   1.000
_cell.length_b   1.000
_cell.length_c   1.000
_cell.angle_alpha   90.00
_cell.angle_beta   90.00
_cell.angle_gamma   90.00
#
_symmetry.space_group_name_H-M   'P 1'
#
loop_
_entity.id
_entity.type
_entity.pdbx_description
1 polymer ?
#
loop_
_entity_poly.entity_id
_entity_poly.type
_entity_poly.pdbx_seq_one_letter_code
_entity_poly.pdbx_strand_id
1 'polypeptide(L)'
;MTTQAFLDETWGEVSTGGGADALDNALPQSGPGFYCKSTGRQYGRRETLRAVTAIAAEWQRRHPSGPRMGITDISLRGGGPMSPHKSHQRGTDVDIRPVRNDGKEEPVNYTMPVYSRQLTQELVDLIRGNPVLQVSRVFFNDPQVKGVSPLSGHHDHMHVSFTTTPATGGSFPAAGGSYVPSAPSMQAPPMQPAPMQAAPGGGAQNVRLGTIHATRPDGTRFTYQFTSDDLVWTARFIVGEAGGRDNADNRAVIWAMINLYGLIRHRQYPTFHGFLRAYSTPLQASLKNWGAARRHMHKPEFVKTGATYPPPAPPGIPVGQLRQFLKLQSTAWAALPQPARNLATTALTGAIPNPIGNATQFASTAVYFRDRHGRLPTDAQWTKFTQDYARGQRWQWIGQRAGLNQRNNAFFIEDRFSKLPAGAVRVQRP
;
A
#
# COMPACT_ATOMS: atom_id res chain seq x y z
N MET A 1 -13.34 5.27 16.60
CA MET A 1 -13.17 5.08 15.15
C MET A 1 -11.81 4.44 14.95
N THR A 2 -11.78 3.22 14.39
CA THR A 2 -10.57 2.42 14.12
C THR A 2 -9.83 2.96 12.88
N THR A 3 -8.53 2.75 12.76
CA THR A 3 -7.71 3.29 11.65
C THR A 3 -8.11 2.79 10.28
N GLN A 4 -8.83 1.66 10.21
CA GLN A 4 -9.38 1.16 8.96
C GLN A 4 -10.52 2.05 8.42
N ALA A 5 -11.42 2.56 9.27
CA ALA A 5 -12.45 3.53 8.83
C ALA A 5 -11.80 4.79 8.21
N PHE A 6 -10.57 5.10 8.62
CA PHE A 6 -9.80 6.21 8.08
C PHE A 6 -9.00 5.88 6.80
N LEU A 7 -8.70 4.61 6.53
CA LEU A 7 -8.08 4.15 5.29
C LEU A 7 -9.10 4.07 4.14
N ASP A 8 -10.38 3.89 4.45
CA ASP A 8 -11.46 3.87 3.44
C ASP A 8 -12.08 5.23 3.20
N GLU A 9 -12.18 6.10 4.23
CA GLU A 9 -12.53 7.51 4.03
C GLU A 9 -11.45 8.30 3.24
N THR A 10 -10.24 7.75 3.06
CA THR A 10 -9.20 8.29 2.14
C THR A 10 -9.50 8.18 0.67
N TRP A 11 -10.52 7.42 0.31
CA TRP A 11 -11.04 7.35 -1.05
C TRP A 11 -12.39 8.06 -1.08
N GLY A 12 -12.36 9.36 -1.38
CA GLY A 12 -13.58 10.06 -1.77
C GLY A 12 -14.17 9.38 -3.00
N GLU A 13 -15.45 9.01 -2.89
CA GLU A 13 -16.36 8.47 -3.90
C GLU A 13 -15.75 8.19 -5.28
N VAL A 14 -15.50 6.92 -5.56
CA VAL A 14 -15.54 6.41 -6.93
C VAL A 14 -16.65 5.37 -6.94
N SER A 15 -17.75 5.71 -7.62
CA SER A 15 -18.90 4.84 -7.89
C SER A 15 -18.47 3.38 -8.08
N THR A 16 -18.85 2.52 -7.14
CA THR A 16 -18.49 1.09 -7.17
C THR A 16 -19.66 0.28 -7.75
N GLY A 17 -19.87 0.41 -9.05
CA GLY A 17 -20.45 -0.64 -9.88
C GLY A 17 -19.35 -1.60 -10.38
N GLY A 18 -19.63 -2.91 -10.42
CA GLY A 18 -18.81 -3.92 -11.11
C GLY A 18 -17.74 -4.65 -10.25
N GLY A 19 -17.45 -5.91 -10.59
CA GLY A 19 -16.44 -6.78 -9.97
C GLY A 19 -15.00 -6.47 -10.41
N ALA A 20 -14.08 -7.44 -10.33
CA ALA A 20 -12.71 -7.31 -10.85
C ALA A 20 -12.63 -7.01 -12.38
N ASP A 21 -13.77 -7.08 -13.06
CA ASP A 21 -13.99 -6.65 -14.45
C ASP A 21 -14.61 -5.25 -14.60
N ALA A 22 -14.81 -4.49 -13.50
CA ALA A 22 -15.35 -3.14 -13.59
C ALA A 22 -14.37 -2.24 -14.35
N LEU A 23 -14.72 -1.87 -15.57
CA LEU A 23 -13.99 -0.91 -16.41
C LEU A 23 -14.32 0.54 -16.05
N ASP A 24 -14.92 0.76 -14.89
CA ASP A 24 -15.47 2.05 -14.45
C ASP A 24 -14.58 2.80 -13.44
N ASN A 25 -13.41 2.26 -13.11
CA ASN A 25 -12.50 2.94 -12.19
C ASN A 25 -11.77 4.06 -12.93
N ALA A 26 -11.89 5.29 -12.44
CA ALA A 26 -11.15 6.42 -12.98
C ALA A 26 -9.76 6.50 -12.32
N LEU A 27 -8.72 6.66 -13.15
CA LEU A 27 -7.44 7.17 -12.68
C LEU A 27 -7.63 8.66 -12.33
N PRO A 28 -7.14 9.12 -11.16
CA PRO A 28 -7.15 10.55 -10.83
C PRO A 28 -6.48 11.38 -11.92
N GLN A 29 -6.91 12.64 -12.11
CA GLN A 29 -6.32 13.53 -13.11
C GLN A 29 -4.85 13.87 -12.86
N SER A 30 -4.35 13.63 -11.64
CA SER A 30 -2.92 13.61 -11.35
C SER A 30 -2.64 12.80 -10.08
N GLY A 31 -1.39 12.37 -9.92
CA GLY A 31 -0.92 11.60 -8.76
C GLY A 31 0.60 11.67 -8.63
N PRO A 32 1.22 10.96 -7.66
CA PRO A 32 2.65 11.04 -7.45
C PRO A 32 3.35 10.54 -8.71
N GLY A 33 4.18 11.37 -9.32
CA GLY A 33 4.91 11.05 -10.54
C GLY A 33 4.09 10.98 -11.83
N PHE A 34 2.81 11.35 -11.83
CA PHE A 34 2.03 11.38 -13.07
C PHE A 34 0.99 12.49 -13.14
N TYR A 35 0.57 12.79 -14.36
CA TYR A 35 -0.58 13.65 -14.68
C TYR A 35 -1.37 13.02 -15.83
N CYS A 36 -2.67 13.32 -15.91
CA CYS A 36 -3.52 12.91 -17.03
C CYS A 36 -3.72 14.10 -17.98
N LYS A 37 -3.60 13.84 -19.28
CA LYS A 37 -3.82 14.86 -20.33
C LYS A 37 -5.26 14.89 -20.82
N SER A 38 -5.93 13.74 -20.91
CA SER A 38 -7.30 13.66 -21.40
C SER A 38 -8.28 13.61 -20.23
N THR A 39 -9.53 13.98 -20.47
CA THR A 39 -10.64 13.80 -19.55
C THR A 39 -11.62 12.78 -20.14
N GLY A 40 -12.08 11.81 -19.35
CA GLY A 40 -13.07 10.83 -19.80
C GLY A 40 -12.50 9.56 -20.46
N ARG A 41 -11.18 9.46 -20.61
CA ARG A 41 -10.48 8.30 -21.20
C ARG A 41 -9.54 7.59 -20.21
N GLN A 42 -9.63 7.94 -18.94
CA GLN A 42 -8.73 7.49 -17.87
C GLN A 42 -9.39 6.37 -17.07
N TYR A 43 -10.27 5.60 -17.70
CA TYR A 43 -10.93 4.51 -17.03
C TYR A 43 -10.16 3.22 -17.27
N GLY A 44 -10.07 2.37 -16.26
CA GLY A 44 -9.29 1.15 -16.39
C GLY A 44 -9.69 0.10 -15.36
N ARG A 45 -9.13 -1.09 -15.55
CA ARG A 45 -9.16 -2.13 -14.52
C ARG A 45 -8.35 -1.68 -13.31
N ARG A 46 -8.75 -2.11 -12.12
CA ARG A 46 -8.09 -1.71 -10.87
C ARG A 46 -6.61 -2.10 -10.87
N GLU A 47 -6.30 -3.26 -11.41
CA GLU A 47 -4.95 -3.80 -11.52
C GLU A 47 -4.09 -2.96 -12.47
N THR A 48 -4.67 -2.54 -13.60
CA THR A 48 -4.03 -1.60 -14.54
C THR A 48 -3.74 -0.27 -13.85
N LEU A 49 -4.72 0.31 -13.16
CA LEU A 49 -4.52 1.58 -12.45
C LEU A 49 -3.50 1.45 -11.32
N ARG A 50 -3.47 0.32 -10.61
CA ARG A 50 -2.44 0.03 -9.59
C ARG A 50 -1.05 -0.10 -10.22
N ALA A 51 -0.92 -0.74 -11.37
CA ALA A 51 0.33 -0.85 -12.10
C ALA A 51 0.84 0.52 -12.55
N VAL A 52 -0.02 1.33 -13.19
CA VAL A 52 0.31 2.68 -13.64
C VAL A 52 0.74 3.57 -12.47
N THR A 53 0.01 3.53 -11.35
CA THR A 53 0.34 4.34 -10.18
C THR A 53 1.60 3.86 -9.45
N ALA A 54 1.91 2.57 -9.49
CA ALA A 54 3.17 2.05 -8.96
C ALA A 54 4.38 2.47 -9.82
N ILE A 55 4.25 2.40 -11.15
CA ILE A 55 5.26 2.91 -12.08
C ILE A 55 5.47 4.42 -11.84
N ALA A 56 4.38 5.18 -11.73
CA ALA A 56 4.46 6.62 -11.49
C ALA A 56 5.14 6.95 -10.15
N ALA A 57 4.79 6.23 -9.08
CA ALA A 57 5.37 6.45 -7.76
C ALA A 57 6.87 6.16 -7.73
N GLU A 58 7.31 5.09 -8.42
CA GLU A 58 8.73 4.77 -8.55
C GLU A 58 9.45 5.78 -9.45
N TRP A 59 8.82 6.23 -10.54
CA TRP A 59 9.34 7.31 -11.39
C TRP A 59 9.55 8.60 -10.60
N GLN A 60 8.57 8.99 -9.77
CA GLN A 60 8.67 10.13 -8.86
C GLN A 60 9.81 10.00 -7.85
N ARG A 61 10.08 8.77 -7.38
CA ARG A 61 11.15 8.50 -6.42
C ARG A 61 12.52 8.71 -7.06
N ARG A 62 12.67 8.37 -8.35
CA ARG A 62 13.91 8.58 -9.12
C ARG A 62 14.07 10.01 -9.61
N HIS A 63 12.95 10.67 -9.90
CA HIS A 63 12.88 12.03 -10.42
C HIS A 63 12.02 12.91 -9.49
N PRO A 64 12.51 13.21 -8.26
CA PRO A 64 11.73 13.92 -7.24
C PRO A 64 11.29 15.33 -7.67
N SER A 65 12.06 15.98 -8.54
CA SER A 65 11.76 17.29 -9.11
C SER A 65 11.09 17.22 -10.49
N GLY A 66 10.65 16.03 -10.90
CA GLY A 66 10.18 15.76 -12.26
C GLY A 66 11.31 15.39 -13.23
N PRO A 67 10.99 15.14 -14.51
CA PRO A 67 9.65 15.25 -15.13
C PRO A 67 8.66 14.21 -14.61
N ARG A 68 7.35 14.49 -14.69
CA ARG A 68 6.30 13.52 -14.35
C ARG A 68 5.85 12.74 -15.58
N MET A 69 5.32 11.53 -15.36
CA MET A 69 4.77 10.66 -16.39
C MET A 69 3.42 11.21 -16.91
N GLY A 70 3.36 11.54 -18.21
CA GLY A 70 2.13 12.02 -18.83
C GLY A 70 1.25 10.87 -19.33
N ILE A 71 0.17 10.56 -18.62
CA ILE A 71 -0.82 9.57 -19.05
C ILE A 71 -1.81 10.25 -20.00
N THR A 72 -1.91 9.75 -21.22
CA THR A 72 -2.91 10.26 -22.17
C THR A 72 -4.20 9.46 -22.04
N ASP A 73 -4.21 8.21 -22.45
CA ASP A 73 -5.45 7.45 -22.65
C ASP A 73 -5.35 6.03 -22.07
N ILE A 74 -6.45 5.50 -21.52
CA ILE A 74 -6.57 4.15 -20.92
C ILE A 74 -7.76 3.40 -21.52
N SER A 75 -8.98 3.81 -21.19
CA SER A 75 -10.23 3.41 -21.86
C SER A 75 -11.35 4.38 -21.53
N LEU A 76 -12.47 4.26 -22.24
CA LEU A 76 -13.73 4.87 -21.83
C LEU A 76 -14.27 4.23 -20.54
N ARG A 77 -15.13 4.96 -19.83
CA ARG A 77 -15.93 4.41 -18.73
C ARG A 77 -16.76 3.24 -19.28
N GLY A 78 -16.68 2.09 -18.62
CA GLY A 78 -17.32 0.85 -19.08
C GLY A 78 -16.59 0.13 -20.23
N GLY A 79 -15.52 0.73 -20.77
CA GLY A 79 -14.76 0.18 -21.90
C GLY A 79 -15.40 0.44 -23.27
N GLY A 80 -15.09 -0.43 -24.23
CA GLY A 80 -15.63 -0.40 -25.59
C GLY A 80 -14.77 0.34 -26.61
N PRO A 81 -15.16 0.34 -27.91
CA PRO A 81 -14.40 0.96 -28.98
C PRO A 81 -14.09 2.43 -28.72
N MET A 82 -12.82 2.82 -28.88
CA MET A 82 -12.37 4.18 -28.58
C MET A 82 -11.57 4.76 -29.75
N SER A 83 -12.25 5.32 -30.75
CA SER A 83 -11.58 5.89 -31.92
C SER A 83 -10.55 6.97 -31.54
N PRO A 84 -9.33 6.95 -32.13
CA PRO A 84 -8.83 6.04 -33.17
C PRO A 84 -8.19 4.73 -32.66
N HIS A 85 -8.18 4.50 -31.35
CA HIS A 85 -7.50 3.39 -30.68
C HIS A 85 -8.25 2.06 -30.84
N LYS A 86 -7.55 1.04 -31.30
CA LYS A 86 -8.13 -0.30 -31.51
C LYS A 86 -8.12 -1.16 -30.25
N SER A 87 -7.16 -0.98 -29.34
CA SER A 87 -6.93 -1.84 -28.17
C SER A 87 -7.50 -1.31 -26.84
N HIS A 88 -7.67 0.02 -26.68
CA HIS A 88 -8.11 0.72 -25.45
C HIS A 88 -9.57 0.47 -25.01
N GLN A 89 -10.07 -0.74 -25.20
CA GLN A 89 -11.46 -1.12 -24.94
C GLN A 89 -11.65 -1.81 -23.59
N ARG A 90 -10.58 -2.40 -23.06
CA ARG A 90 -10.62 -3.34 -21.93
C ARG A 90 -9.90 -2.84 -20.68
N GLY A 91 -9.53 -1.57 -20.64
CA GLY A 91 -8.89 -0.95 -19.48
C GLY A 91 -7.56 -1.59 -19.09
N THR A 92 -6.86 -2.17 -20.07
CA THR A 92 -5.60 -2.93 -19.96
C THR A 92 -4.44 -2.28 -20.69
N ASP A 93 -4.74 -1.19 -21.39
CA ASP A 93 -3.86 -0.49 -22.30
C ASP A 93 -3.75 0.95 -21.81
N VAL A 94 -2.55 1.51 -21.86
CA VAL A 94 -2.25 2.85 -21.35
C VAL A 94 -1.27 3.53 -22.28
N ASP A 95 -1.63 4.71 -22.75
CA ASP A 95 -0.74 5.56 -23.52
C ASP A 95 0.00 6.52 -22.57
N ILE A 96 1.33 6.54 -22.71
CA ILE A 96 2.23 7.29 -21.84
C ILE A 96 3.13 8.17 -22.71
N ARG A 97 3.20 9.47 -22.45
CA ARG A 97 4.09 10.37 -23.19
C ARG A 97 5.57 9.97 -23.03
N PRO A 98 6.40 10.14 -24.08
CA PRO A 98 7.84 10.15 -23.93
C PRO A 98 8.26 11.35 -23.08
N VAL A 99 9.46 11.26 -22.51
CA VAL A 99 9.91 12.21 -21.52
C VAL A 99 10.63 13.38 -22.17
N ARG A 100 10.36 14.60 -21.71
CA ARG A 100 11.06 15.82 -22.13
C ARG A 100 12.30 16.10 -21.27
N ASN A 101 13.29 16.74 -21.84
CA ASN A 101 14.51 17.18 -21.14
C ASN A 101 14.35 18.52 -20.41
N ASP A 102 13.28 19.26 -20.67
CA ASP A 102 13.00 20.58 -20.08
C ASP A 102 12.02 20.53 -18.89
N GLY A 103 11.60 19.33 -18.50
CA GLY A 103 10.71 19.11 -17.36
C GLY A 103 9.25 19.51 -17.57
N LYS A 104 8.87 20.04 -18.75
CA LYS A 104 7.51 20.54 -19.00
C LYS A 104 6.53 19.40 -19.30
N GLU A 105 5.27 19.62 -18.99
CA GLU A 105 4.16 18.67 -19.20
C GLU A 105 3.48 18.86 -20.56
N GLU A 106 4.27 19.16 -21.58
CA GLU A 106 3.82 19.51 -22.92
C GLU A 106 3.92 18.33 -23.91
N PRO A 107 3.23 18.39 -25.07
CA PRO A 107 3.43 17.42 -26.13
C PRO A 107 4.90 17.29 -26.58
N VAL A 108 5.31 16.08 -26.94
CA VAL A 108 6.66 15.80 -27.45
C VAL A 108 6.63 14.58 -28.36
N ASN A 109 7.44 14.59 -29.41
CA ASN A 109 7.72 13.48 -30.32
C ASN A 109 9.23 13.15 -30.22
N TYR A 110 9.62 11.89 -30.38
CA TYR A 110 11.03 11.45 -30.28
C TYR A 110 12.02 12.14 -31.24
N THR A 111 11.56 12.79 -32.30
CA THR A 111 12.38 13.58 -33.24
C THR A 111 12.56 15.03 -32.81
N MET A 112 11.89 15.49 -31.75
CA MET A 112 11.96 16.89 -31.29
C MET A 112 13.21 17.12 -30.42
N PRO A 113 13.86 18.30 -30.48
CA PRO A 113 15.04 18.60 -29.65
C PRO A 113 14.80 18.54 -28.14
N VAL A 114 13.56 18.77 -27.69
CA VAL A 114 13.16 18.73 -26.28
C VAL A 114 12.88 17.31 -25.76
N TYR A 115 12.94 16.29 -26.63
CA TYR A 115 12.80 14.89 -26.22
C TYR A 115 14.06 14.38 -25.52
N SER A 116 13.88 13.67 -24.41
CA SER A 116 14.94 12.96 -23.71
C SER A 116 14.84 11.46 -23.99
N ARG A 117 15.70 10.97 -24.87
CA ARG A 117 15.85 9.52 -25.11
C ARG A 117 16.25 8.77 -23.86
N GLN A 118 17.20 9.32 -23.11
CA GLN A 118 17.72 8.69 -21.89
C GLN A 118 16.62 8.50 -20.84
N LEU A 119 15.85 9.56 -20.54
CA LEU A 119 14.76 9.46 -19.56
C LEU A 119 13.63 8.57 -20.09
N THR A 120 13.39 8.57 -21.39
CA THR A 120 12.38 7.69 -21.99
C THR A 120 12.80 6.22 -21.91
N GLN A 121 14.09 5.90 -22.12
CA GLN A 121 14.62 4.55 -21.91
C GLN A 121 14.43 4.12 -20.45
N GLU A 122 14.78 4.98 -19.50
CA GLU A 122 14.62 4.67 -18.07
C GLU A 122 13.14 4.41 -17.72
N LEU A 123 12.23 5.20 -18.27
CA LEU A 123 10.80 5.00 -18.09
C LEU A 123 10.34 3.67 -18.71
N VAL A 124 10.82 3.29 -19.89
CA VAL A 124 10.54 1.99 -20.51
C VAL A 124 11.04 0.84 -19.64
N ASP A 125 12.26 0.95 -19.11
CA ASP A 125 12.83 -0.08 -18.24
C ASP A 125 12.01 -0.24 -16.96
N LEU A 126 11.53 0.87 -16.40
CA LEU A 126 10.65 0.87 -15.24
C LEU A 126 9.28 0.25 -15.55
N ILE A 127 8.69 0.59 -16.70
CA ILE A 127 7.43 0.01 -17.18
C ILE A 127 7.59 -1.51 -17.33
N ARG A 128 8.65 -1.97 -18.00
CA ARG A 128 8.94 -3.40 -18.22
C ARG A 128 9.23 -4.15 -16.91
N GLY A 129 9.88 -3.48 -15.95
CA GLY A 129 10.18 -4.01 -14.62
C GLY A 129 9.00 -3.95 -13.62
N ASN A 130 7.81 -3.53 -14.04
CA ASN A 130 6.68 -3.35 -13.14
C ASN A 130 6.29 -4.64 -12.39
N PRO A 131 6.35 -4.66 -11.04
CA PRO A 131 6.05 -5.87 -10.27
C PRO A 131 4.56 -6.10 -10.03
N VAL A 132 3.70 -5.14 -10.38
CA VAL A 132 2.26 -5.19 -10.09
C VAL A 132 1.48 -5.96 -11.15
N LEU A 133 1.77 -5.72 -12.42
CA LEU A 133 1.11 -6.35 -13.55
C LEU A 133 2.10 -6.48 -14.71
N GLN A 134 2.23 -7.69 -15.26
CA GLN A 134 3.22 -7.96 -16.29
C GLN A 134 2.88 -7.22 -17.59
N VAL A 135 3.85 -6.53 -18.16
CA VAL A 135 3.71 -5.83 -19.44
C VAL A 135 3.87 -6.80 -20.60
N SER A 136 2.82 -6.95 -21.40
CA SER A 136 2.85 -7.79 -22.61
C SER A 136 3.54 -7.08 -23.76
N ARG A 137 3.22 -5.81 -24.00
CA ARG A 137 3.73 -5.03 -25.15
C ARG A 137 3.97 -3.59 -24.75
N VAL A 138 4.97 -2.98 -25.39
CA VAL A 138 5.20 -1.55 -25.39
C VAL A 138 5.47 -1.14 -26.83
N PHE A 139 4.62 -0.31 -27.42
CA PHE A 139 4.88 0.25 -28.76
C PHE A 139 5.42 1.66 -28.66
N PHE A 140 6.52 1.94 -29.35
CA PHE A 140 7.13 3.27 -29.45
C PHE A 140 8.12 3.31 -30.61
N ASN A 141 8.20 4.44 -31.32
CA ASN A 141 8.91 4.51 -32.61
C ASN A 141 10.35 5.02 -32.56
N ASP A 142 10.89 5.41 -31.40
CA ASP A 142 12.32 5.72 -31.33
C ASP A 142 13.14 4.43 -31.54
N PRO A 143 13.91 4.30 -32.64
CA PRO A 143 14.61 3.05 -32.97
C PRO A 143 15.78 2.75 -32.02
N GLN A 144 16.21 3.73 -31.22
CA GLN A 144 17.31 3.56 -30.28
C GLN A 144 16.83 3.12 -28.89
N VAL A 145 15.54 3.28 -28.57
CA VAL A 145 14.95 2.80 -27.32
C VAL A 145 14.78 1.28 -27.37
N LYS A 146 15.23 0.59 -26.32
CA LYS A 146 15.18 -0.87 -26.16
C LYS A 146 13.95 -1.29 -25.35
N GLY A 147 13.48 -2.51 -25.59
CA GLY A 147 12.29 -3.04 -24.90
C GLY A 147 10.97 -2.53 -25.46
N VAL A 148 10.97 -1.92 -26.65
CA VAL A 148 9.78 -1.45 -27.38
C VAL A 148 9.70 -2.06 -28.77
N SER A 149 8.53 -1.98 -29.40
CA SER A 149 8.33 -2.37 -30.81
C SER A 149 7.76 -1.18 -31.59
N PRO A 150 8.18 -0.93 -32.83
CA PRO A 150 7.61 0.15 -33.63
C PRO A 150 6.19 -0.18 -34.08
N LEU A 151 5.33 0.83 -34.14
CA LEU A 151 3.99 0.76 -34.69
C LEU A 151 3.58 2.14 -35.23
N SER A 152 2.97 2.18 -36.42
CA SER A 152 2.52 3.44 -37.03
C SER A 152 1.70 4.27 -36.03
N GLY A 153 1.97 5.58 -35.97
CA GLY A 153 1.32 6.51 -35.03
C GLY A 153 1.97 6.69 -33.65
N HIS A 154 2.98 5.91 -33.27
CA HIS A 154 3.55 5.92 -31.90
C HIS A 154 4.85 6.74 -31.78
N HIS A 155 4.86 7.94 -32.37
CA HIS A 155 6.01 8.87 -32.30
C HIS A 155 6.02 9.72 -31.03
N ASP A 156 4.85 9.95 -30.43
CA ASP A 156 4.59 10.93 -29.37
C ASP A 156 3.98 10.32 -28.10
N HIS A 157 3.84 8.99 -28.06
CA HIS A 157 3.41 8.20 -26.90
C HIS A 157 3.91 6.76 -27.00
N MET A 158 4.14 6.15 -25.84
CA MET A 158 4.34 4.72 -25.66
C MET A 158 2.99 4.07 -25.38
N HIS A 159 2.56 3.13 -26.21
CA HIS A 159 1.38 2.30 -25.94
C HIS A 159 1.79 1.11 -25.09
N VAL A 160 1.32 1.04 -23.85
CA VAL A 160 1.66 -0.04 -22.90
C VAL A 160 0.46 -0.96 -22.72
N SER A 161 0.61 -2.24 -23.06
CA SER A 161 -0.41 -3.28 -22.82
C SER A 161 -0.01 -4.18 -21.66
N PHE A 162 -0.86 -4.28 -20.65
CA PHE A 162 -0.69 -5.25 -19.57
C PHE A 162 -1.31 -6.61 -19.90
N THR A 163 -0.73 -7.68 -19.36
CA THR A 163 -1.30 -9.03 -19.51
C THR A 163 -2.56 -9.19 -18.65
N THR A 164 -3.62 -9.70 -19.27
CA THR A 164 -4.78 -10.25 -18.58
C THR A 164 -4.59 -11.77 -18.51
N THR A 165 -4.12 -12.33 -17.40
CA THR A 165 -4.03 -13.80 -17.32
C THR A 165 -5.46 -14.38 -17.19
N PRO A 166 -5.84 -15.35 -18.06
CA PRO A 166 -5.62 -16.74 -17.69
C PRO A 166 -4.71 -17.48 -18.67
N ALA A 167 -3.66 -18.12 -18.15
CA ALA A 167 -2.93 -19.18 -18.82
C ALA A 167 -2.41 -20.15 -17.74
N THR A 168 -3.14 -21.24 -17.55
CA THR A 168 -2.65 -22.50 -17.02
C THR A 168 -1.84 -23.23 -18.09
N GLY A 169 -0.69 -23.80 -17.71
CA GLY A 169 -0.05 -24.92 -18.41
C GLY A 169 1.04 -24.55 -19.42
N GLY A 170 2.27 -25.01 -19.16
CA GLY A 170 3.38 -24.98 -20.11
C GLY A 170 4.75 -24.96 -19.43
N SER A 171 5.43 -26.09 -19.43
CA SER A 171 6.75 -26.34 -18.84
C SER A 171 7.90 -26.25 -19.86
N PHE A 172 9.10 -25.91 -19.33
CA PHE A 172 10.49 -26.09 -19.83
C PHE A 172 11.07 -25.07 -20.83
N PRO A 173 12.42 -24.96 -20.98
CA PRO A 173 13.55 -25.51 -20.19
C PRO A 173 14.56 -24.45 -19.66
N ALA A 174 15.53 -24.94 -18.88
CA ALA A 174 16.67 -24.20 -18.34
C ALA A 174 17.79 -23.93 -19.38
N ALA A 175 18.41 -22.75 -19.27
CA ALA A 175 19.81 -22.43 -19.61
C ALA A 175 20.10 -21.08 -18.91
N GLY A 176 21.06 -20.94 -17.99
CA GLY A 176 22.48 -21.18 -18.19
C GLY A 176 23.15 -19.81 -18.41
N GLY A 177 23.68 -19.19 -17.34
CA GLY A 177 24.31 -17.87 -17.43
C GLY A 177 24.45 -17.18 -16.09
N SER A 178 25.46 -17.58 -15.33
CA SER A 178 25.94 -16.90 -14.12
C SER A 178 26.45 -15.49 -14.45
N TYR A 179 25.77 -14.47 -13.93
CA TYR A 179 26.38 -13.17 -13.68
C TYR A 179 25.76 -12.56 -12.41
N VAL A 180 26.59 -12.45 -11.38
CA VAL A 180 26.29 -11.75 -10.14
C VAL A 180 27.00 -10.40 -10.23
N PRO A 181 26.30 -9.27 -10.39
CA PRO A 181 26.85 -7.99 -10.00
C PRO A 181 26.27 -7.61 -8.63
N SER A 182 27.17 -7.62 -7.66
CA SER A 182 27.02 -7.11 -6.32
C SER A 182 26.28 -5.78 -6.28
N ALA A 183 25.25 -5.69 -5.45
CA ALA A 183 24.58 -4.43 -5.14
C ALA A 183 25.61 -3.42 -4.60
N PRO A 184 25.72 -2.20 -5.17
CA PRO A 184 26.44 -1.13 -4.50
C PRO A 184 25.61 -0.73 -3.28
N SER A 185 26.11 -1.11 -2.12
CA SER A 185 25.75 -0.52 -0.85
C SER A 185 26.15 0.96 -0.91
N MET A 186 25.17 1.84 -1.07
CA MET A 186 25.32 3.26 -0.75
C MET A 186 24.17 3.69 0.14
N GLN A 187 24.55 3.93 1.38
CA GLN A 187 23.77 4.45 2.48
C GLN A 187 23.06 5.74 2.05
N ALA A 188 21.74 5.75 2.13
CA ALA A 188 21.02 7.00 2.32
C ALA A 188 21.33 7.49 3.75
N PRO A 189 21.61 8.79 3.95
CA PRO A 189 21.95 9.30 5.27
C PRO A 189 20.80 9.01 6.22
N PRO A 190 21.09 8.72 7.51
CA PRO A 190 20.04 8.59 8.49
C PRO A 190 19.39 9.97 8.59
N MET A 191 18.20 10.15 8.02
CA MET A 191 17.28 11.13 8.58
C MET A 191 16.88 10.56 9.93
N GLN A 192 17.73 10.85 10.91
CA GLN A 192 17.40 10.75 12.32
C GLN A 192 16.02 11.39 12.47
N PRO A 193 15.04 10.68 13.06
CA PRO A 193 13.91 11.41 13.60
C PRO A 193 14.51 12.38 14.62
N ALA A 194 14.27 13.68 14.42
CA ALA A 194 14.53 14.64 15.49
C ALA A 194 13.89 14.08 16.78
N PRO A 195 14.63 14.02 17.90
CA PRO A 195 14.17 13.31 19.07
C PRO A 195 13.10 14.17 19.75
N MET A 196 11.83 13.87 19.48
CA MET A 196 10.84 14.05 20.53
C MET A 196 11.14 12.92 21.53
N GLN A 197 11.99 13.22 22.51
CA GLN A 197 12.25 12.32 23.63
C GLN A 197 10.91 11.89 24.20
N ALA A 198 10.55 10.62 23.99
CA ALA A 198 9.51 10.00 24.76
C ALA A 198 9.97 10.04 26.22
N ALA A 199 9.12 10.57 27.10
CA ALA A 199 9.40 10.56 28.53
C ALA A 199 9.75 9.12 28.98
N PRO A 200 10.79 8.94 29.84
CA PRO A 200 11.31 7.62 30.17
C PRO A 200 10.22 6.72 30.75
N GLY A 201 10.02 5.58 30.09
CA GLY A 201 9.02 4.56 30.41
C GLY A 201 9.42 3.69 31.60
N GLY A 202 9.64 4.27 32.77
CA GLY A 202 10.18 3.56 33.95
C GLY A 202 9.47 2.26 34.35
N GLY A 203 8.19 2.09 33.99
CA GLY A 203 7.46 0.83 34.20
C GLY A 203 7.52 -0.19 33.05
N ALA A 204 7.88 0.21 31.84
CA ALA A 204 7.95 -0.67 30.66
C ALA A 204 9.33 -1.35 30.53
N GLN A 205 10.39 -0.73 31.05
CA GLN A 205 11.77 -1.23 30.95
C GLN A 205 12.02 -2.51 31.76
N ASN A 206 11.21 -2.79 32.78
CA ASN A 206 11.37 -3.96 33.66
C ASN A 206 10.62 -5.21 33.17
N VAL A 207 9.90 -5.13 32.03
CA VAL A 207 9.17 -6.26 31.48
C VAL A 207 10.11 -7.09 30.61
N ARG A 208 10.32 -8.36 30.96
CA ARG A 208 10.96 -9.31 30.03
C ARG A 208 9.98 -9.63 28.91
N LEU A 209 10.32 -9.28 27.68
CA LEU A 209 9.48 -9.47 26.50
C LEU A 209 9.95 -10.67 25.68
N GLY A 210 9.05 -11.23 24.89
CA GLY A 210 9.33 -12.42 24.08
C GLY A 210 10.10 -12.11 22.79
N THR A 211 10.40 -13.17 22.05
CA THR A 211 11.03 -13.12 20.72
C THR A 211 10.03 -13.58 19.65
N ILE A 212 9.85 -12.80 18.59
CA ILE A 212 9.18 -13.28 17.37
C ILE A 212 10.09 -14.31 16.70
N HIS A 213 9.56 -15.49 16.40
CA HIS A 213 10.15 -16.43 15.45
C HIS A 213 9.21 -16.58 14.26
N ALA A 214 9.72 -16.33 13.06
CA ALA A 214 8.98 -16.50 11.81
C ALA A 214 9.70 -17.43 10.83
N THR A 215 8.96 -18.34 10.21
CA THR A 215 9.42 -19.16 9.08
C THR A 215 8.73 -18.65 7.82
N ARG A 216 9.51 -18.20 6.85
CA ARG A 216 9.03 -17.63 5.60
C ARG A 216 8.72 -18.74 4.57
N PRO A 217 7.99 -18.43 3.47
CA PRO A 217 7.68 -19.40 2.42
C PRO A 217 8.91 -20.02 1.76
N ASP A 218 10.03 -19.30 1.74
CA ASP A 218 11.33 -19.76 1.24
C ASP A 218 12.10 -20.62 2.26
N GLY A 219 11.49 -20.98 3.40
CA GLY A 219 12.10 -21.74 4.49
C GLY A 219 13.03 -20.92 5.39
N THR A 220 13.33 -19.67 5.02
CA THR A 220 14.23 -18.83 5.82
C THR A 220 13.58 -18.45 7.14
N ARG A 221 14.39 -18.41 8.20
CA ARG A 221 13.95 -18.03 9.54
C ARG A 221 14.27 -16.57 9.82
N PHE A 222 13.38 -15.90 10.54
CA PHE A 222 13.54 -14.56 11.05
C PHE A 222 13.29 -14.56 12.56
N THR A 223 14.13 -13.84 13.30
CA THR A 223 13.99 -13.65 14.74
C THR A 223 14.04 -12.18 15.11
N TYR A 224 13.23 -11.78 16.09
CA TYR A 224 13.21 -10.42 16.59
C TYR A 224 12.82 -10.38 18.07
N GLN A 225 13.75 -9.93 18.92
CA GLN A 225 13.50 -9.72 20.34
C GLN A 225 12.76 -8.39 20.53
N PHE A 226 11.59 -8.43 21.18
CA PHE A 226 10.85 -7.21 21.48
C PHE A 226 11.60 -6.34 22.49
N THR A 227 11.46 -5.03 22.33
CA THR A 227 12.04 -3.97 23.17
C THR A 227 10.99 -3.27 24.01
N SER A 228 11.40 -2.51 25.02
CA SER A 228 10.48 -1.68 25.81
C SER A 228 9.73 -0.65 24.95
N ASP A 229 10.33 -0.17 23.86
CA ASP A 229 9.67 0.73 22.92
C ASP A 229 8.57 0.01 22.13
N ASP A 230 8.79 -1.24 21.74
CA ASP A 230 7.75 -2.08 21.12
C ASP A 230 6.54 -2.21 22.06
N LEU A 231 6.78 -2.38 23.35
CA LEU A 231 5.72 -2.46 24.35
C LEU A 231 4.91 -1.16 24.45
N VAL A 232 5.59 -0.02 24.58
CA VAL A 232 4.93 1.29 24.69
C VAL A 232 4.12 1.62 23.43
N TRP A 233 4.72 1.42 22.25
CA TRP A 233 4.05 1.72 20.98
C TRP A 233 2.92 0.73 20.64
N THR A 234 3.00 -0.52 21.10
CA THR A 234 1.88 -1.48 21.00
C THR A 234 0.70 -1.05 21.89
N ALA A 235 0.94 -0.57 23.10
CA ALA A 235 -0.13 -0.03 23.94
C ALA A 235 -0.78 1.21 23.32
N ARG A 236 0.01 2.12 22.75
CA ARG A 236 -0.52 3.28 22.00
C ARG A 236 -1.32 2.85 20.78
N PHE A 237 -0.86 1.84 20.05
CA PHE A 237 -1.59 1.25 18.93
C PHE A 237 -2.97 0.76 19.38
N ILE A 238 -3.05 -0.03 20.46
CA ILE A 238 -4.33 -0.52 20.99
C ILE A 238 -5.29 0.63 21.36
N VAL A 239 -4.77 1.69 21.96
CA VAL A 239 -5.57 2.88 22.31
C VAL A 239 -6.07 3.60 21.07
N GLY A 240 -5.18 3.87 20.11
CA GLY A 240 -5.48 4.62 18.89
C GLY A 240 -6.42 3.88 17.94
N GLU A 241 -6.26 2.56 17.85
CA GLU A 241 -7.07 1.71 16.98
C GLU A 241 -8.43 1.38 17.60
N ALA A 242 -8.44 0.95 18.86
CA ALA A 242 -9.57 0.21 19.39
C ALA A 242 -10.05 0.72 20.76
N GLY A 243 -9.74 1.97 21.09
CA GLY A 243 -10.19 2.62 22.32
C GLY A 243 -9.63 1.99 23.59
N GLY A 244 -8.54 1.20 23.48
CA GLY A 244 -7.77 0.75 24.65
C GLY A 244 -8.29 -0.49 25.37
N ARG A 245 -9.23 -1.26 24.81
CA ARG A 245 -9.85 -2.42 25.47
C ARG A 245 -9.06 -3.70 25.27
N ASP A 246 -9.12 -4.63 26.23
CA ASP A 246 -8.72 -6.03 26.03
C ASP A 246 -9.93 -6.85 25.58
N ASN A 247 -9.93 -7.28 24.32
CA ASN A 247 -10.94 -8.16 23.75
C ASN A 247 -10.32 -9.01 22.63
N ALA A 248 -11.06 -10.03 22.18
CA ALA A 248 -10.59 -10.97 21.17
C ALA A 248 -10.26 -10.31 19.82
N ASP A 249 -11.03 -9.30 19.41
CA ASP A 249 -10.77 -8.54 18.17
C ASP A 249 -9.42 -7.82 18.21
N ASN A 250 -9.11 -7.15 19.33
CA ASN A 250 -7.85 -6.43 19.50
C ASN A 250 -6.67 -7.38 19.57
N ARG A 251 -6.83 -8.55 20.21
CA ARG A 251 -5.84 -9.63 20.20
C ARG A 251 -5.55 -10.11 18.77
N ALA A 252 -6.60 -10.29 17.96
CA ALA A 252 -6.48 -10.67 16.56
C ALA A 252 -5.76 -9.59 15.72
N VAL A 253 -6.09 -8.31 15.90
CA VAL A 253 -5.41 -7.20 15.22
C VAL A 253 -3.92 -7.14 15.58
N ILE A 254 -3.55 -7.31 16.86
CA ILE A 254 -2.14 -7.37 17.27
C ILE A 254 -1.42 -8.54 16.59
N TRP A 255 -2.03 -9.72 16.55
CA TRP A 255 -1.46 -10.87 15.84
C TRP A 255 -1.29 -10.61 14.35
N ALA A 256 -2.21 -9.89 13.70
CA ALA A 256 -2.05 -9.54 12.29
C ALA A 256 -0.82 -8.65 12.09
N MET A 257 -0.55 -7.73 13.02
CA MET A 257 0.64 -6.88 13.00
C MET A 257 1.93 -7.66 13.24
N ILE A 258 1.94 -8.58 14.21
CA ILE A 258 3.09 -9.46 14.49
C ILE A 258 3.39 -10.36 13.27
N ASN A 259 2.35 -10.97 12.69
CA ASN A 259 2.47 -11.79 11.48
C ASN A 259 3.03 -10.98 10.30
N LEU A 260 2.45 -9.81 10.05
CA LEU A 260 2.85 -8.91 8.96
C LEU A 260 4.31 -8.46 9.13
N TYR A 261 4.75 -8.18 10.36
CA TYR A 261 6.14 -7.84 10.64
C TYR A 261 7.08 -9.02 10.43
N GLY A 262 6.79 -10.16 11.05
CA GLY A 262 7.62 -11.36 10.96
C GLY A 262 7.79 -11.89 9.53
N LEU A 263 6.73 -11.82 8.71
CA LEU A 263 6.76 -12.34 7.35
C LEU A 263 7.23 -11.32 6.31
N ILE A 264 6.95 -10.02 6.49
CA ILE A 264 7.15 -9.01 5.43
C ILE A 264 7.91 -7.78 5.94
N ARG A 265 7.39 -7.11 6.98
CA ARG A 265 7.76 -5.71 7.25
C ARG A 265 9.10 -5.52 7.95
N HIS A 266 9.67 -6.57 8.56
CA HIS A 266 11.03 -6.52 9.12
C HIS A 266 12.10 -6.09 8.11
N ARG A 267 11.88 -6.34 6.81
CA ARG A 267 12.81 -5.93 5.75
C ARG A 267 12.86 -4.42 5.52
N GLN A 268 11.80 -3.71 5.91
CA GLN A 268 11.64 -2.27 5.71
C GLN A 268 11.78 -1.49 7.03
N TYR A 269 11.45 -2.13 8.14
CA TYR A 269 11.45 -1.53 9.46
C TYR A 269 12.34 -2.38 10.37
N PRO A 270 13.48 -1.84 10.84
CA PRO A 270 14.38 -2.56 11.75
C PRO A 270 13.74 -2.90 13.09
N THR A 271 12.71 -2.15 13.50
CA THR A 271 12.00 -2.33 14.77
C THR A 271 10.50 -2.49 14.56
N PHE A 272 9.86 -3.26 15.45
CA PHE A 272 8.41 -3.48 15.40
C PHE A 272 7.63 -2.19 15.66
N HIS A 273 8.04 -1.37 16.65
CA HIS A 273 7.45 -0.06 16.88
C HIS A 273 7.63 0.89 15.69
N GLY A 274 8.77 0.84 14.99
CA GLY A 274 9.00 1.63 13.78
C GLY A 274 7.97 1.29 12.70
N PHE A 275 7.69 0.00 12.53
CA PHE A 275 6.60 -0.47 11.68
C PHE A 275 5.22 0.02 12.15
N LEU A 276 4.87 -0.15 13.42
CA LEU A 276 3.57 0.29 13.96
C LEU A 276 3.32 1.79 13.74
N ARG A 277 4.33 2.63 14.01
CA ARG A 277 4.27 4.08 13.80
C ARG A 277 4.10 4.47 12.34
N ALA A 278 4.67 3.67 11.44
CA ALA A 278 4.55 3.90 10.01
C ALA A 278 3.19 3.45 9.46
N TYR A 279 2.63 2.38 10.02
CA TYR A 279 1.39 1.74 9.56
C TYR A 279 0.12 2.40 10.11
N SER A 280 0.08 2.66 11.42
CA SER A 280 -1.12 3.13 12.13
C SER A 280 -1.24 4.65 12.10
N THR A 281 -2.31 5.18 11.52
CA THR A 281 -2.61 6.61 11.41
C THR A 281 -2.53 7.35 12.77
N PRO A 282 -3.14 6.87 13.88
CA PRO A 282 -2.98 7.47 15.20
C PRO A 282 -1.52 7.59 15.70
N LEU A 283 -0.62 6.75 15.20
CA LEU A 283 0.79 6.70 15.60
C LEU A 283 1.73 7.43 14.64
N GLN A 284 1.21 7.92 13.52
CA GLN A 284 1.97 8.75 12.60
C GLN A 284 2.13 10.15 13.20
N ALA A 285 3.38 10.64 13.27
CA ALA A 285 3.67 12.01 13.73
C ALA A 285 3.01 13.07 12.83
N SER A 286 2.85 12.75 11.55
CA SER A 286 2.03 13.47 10.60
C SER A 286 1.42 12.48 9.63
N LEU A 287 0.19 12.72 9.20
CA LEU A 287 -0.51 11.83 8.29
C LEU A 287 0.34 11.60 7.03
N LYS A 288 0.56 10.35 6.63
CA LYS A 288 1.34 10.09 5.40
C LYS A 288 0.54 10.35 4.13
N ASN A 289 -0.79 10.27 4.21
CA ASN A 289 -1.70 10.44 3.10
C ASN A 289 -2.35 11.84 3.15
N TRP A 290 -2.19 12.63 2.09
CA TRP A 290 -2.74 13.98 2.01
C TRP A 290 -4.27 14.01 1.96
N GLY A 291 -4.93 12.97 1.43
CA GLY A 291 -6.39 12.85 1.43
C GLY A 291 -6.94 12.73 2.86
N ALA A 292 -6.22 12.01 3.70
CA ALA A 292 -6.46 11.91 5.14
C ALA A 292 -6.30 13.28 5.82
N ALA A 293 -5.22 14.00 5.53
CA ALA A 293 -5.05 15.37 6.04
C ALA A 293 -6.15 16.31 5.54
N ARG A 294 -6.56 16.22 4.27
CA ARG A 294 -7.62 17.04 3.68
C ARG A 294 -8.96 16.88 4.40
N ARG A 295 -9.30 15.68 4.87
CA ARG A 295 -10.53 15.44 5.67
C ARG A 295 -10.48 16.06 7.07
N HIS A 296 -9.31 16.48 7.52
CA HIS A 296 -9.09 16.92 8.89
C HIS A 296 -8.57 18.35 9.01
N MET A 297 -7.99 18.91 7.95
CA MET A 297 -7.31 20.21 7.97
C MET A 297 -8.20 21.39 8.39
N HIS A 298 -9.52 21.23 8.31
CA HIS A 298 -10.50 22.23 8.74
C HIS A 298 -10.90 22.11 10.22
N LYS A 299 -10.50 21.03 10.90
CA LYS A 299 -10.86 20.79 12.29
C LYS A 299 -9.93 21.59 13.22
N PRO A 300 -10.44 22.23 14.30
CA PRO A 300 -9.64 23.04 15.22
C PRO A 300 -8.55 22.24 15.94
N GLU A 301 -8.76 20.93 16.10
CA GLU A 301 -7.79 20.01 16.69
C GLU A 301 -6.68 19.58 15.72
N PHE A 302 -6.71 19.95 14.43
CA PHE A 302 -5.68 19.58 13.47
C PHE A 302 -4.42 20.44 13.64
N VAL A 303 -3.34 19.83 14.11
CA VAL A 303 -2.05 20.48 14.33
C VAL A 303 -1.22 20.38 13.06
N LYS A 304 -0.97 21.53 12.44
CA LYS A 304 -0.18 21.69 11.21
C LYS A 304 1.30 21.78 11.56
N THR A 305 2.17 21.21 10.73
CA THR A 305 3.63 21.30 10.91
C THR A 305 4.25 22.55 10.27
N GLY A 306 3.47 23.34 9.53
CA GLY A 306 3.95 24.44 8.70
C GLY A 306 4.31 24.00 7.27
N ALA A 307 4.49 22.71 7.02
CA ALA A 307 4.65 22.16 5.68
C ALA A 307 3.31 21.87 5.01
N THR A 308 3.28 21.84 3.69
CA THR A 308 2.18 21.32 2.88
C THR A 308 2.62 20.07 2.14
N TYR A 309 1.67 19.17 1.82
CA TYR A 309 2.03 18.01 1.02
C TYR A 309 2.51 18.47 -0.36
N PRO A 310 3.60 17.89 -0.87
CA PRO A 310 4.01 18.15 -2.24
C PRO A 310 2.98 17.53 -3.20
N PRO A 311 3.00 17.94 -4.48
CA PRO A 311 2.25 17.27 -5.53
C PRO A 311 2.36 15.74 -5.42
N PRO A 312 1.24 15.02 -5.55
CA PRO A 312 0.00 15.44 -6.22
C PRO A 312 -1.08 16.00 -5.29
N ALA A 313 -0.78 16.25 -4.01
CA ALA A 313 -1.76 16.84 -3.12
C ALA A 313 -2.21 18.19 -3.69
N PRO A 314 -3.52 18.50 -3.69
CA PRO A 314 -3.98 19.86 -3.96
C PRO A 314 -3.16 20.88 -3.16
N PRO A 315 -2.75 22.01 -3.77
CA PRO A 315 -1.98 23.03 -3.08
C PRO A 315 -2.64 23.47 -1.76
N GLY A 316 -1.81 23.77 -0.76
CA GLY A 316 -2.30 24.29 0.52
C GLY A 316 -2.85 23.25 1.49
N ILE A 317 -2.83 21.95 1.17
CA ILE A 317 -3.15 20.91 2.16
C ILE A 317 -1.99 20.82 3.17
N PRO A 318 -2.22 21.18 4.45
CA PRO A 318 -1.16 21.17 5.44
C PRO A 318 -0.81 19.74 5.86
N VAL A 319 0.48 19.47 5.97
CA VAL A 319 0.98 18.31 6.70
C VAL A 319 0.66 18.51 8.17
N GLY A 320 0.10 17.48 8.80
CA GLY A 320 -0.31 17.59 10.19
C GLY A 320 -0.96 16.32 10.72
N GLN A 321 -1.45 16.43 11.95
CA GLN A 321 -2.11 15.34 12.67
C GLN A 321 -3.09 15.92 13.68
N LEU A 322 -4.12 15.15 14.06
CA LEU A 322 -5.03 15.56 15.12
C LEU A 322 -4.31 15.60 16.47
N ARG A 323 -4.53 16.67 17.24
CA ARG A 323 -3.92 16.96 18.56
C ARG A 323 -4.07 15.80 19.53
N GLN A 324 -5.22 15.12 19.53
CA GLN A 324 -5.47 13.96 20.37
C GLN A 324 -4.51 12.79 20.09
N PHE A 325 -4.13 12.59 18.83
CA PHE A 325 -3.19 11.53 18.45
C PHE A 325 -1.75 11.92 18.76
N LEU A 326 -1.39 13.19 18.60
CA LEU A 326 -0.10 13.69 19.10
C LEU A 326 0.00 13.55 20.62
N LYS A 327 -1.07 13.88 21.35
CA LYS A 327 -1.16 13.66 22.80
C LYS A 327 -0.93 12.19 23.13
N LEU A 328 -1.65 11.26 22.49
CA LEU A 328 -1.47 9.81 22.66
C LEU A 328 -0.01 9.36 22.42
N GLN A 329 0.63 9.86 21.37
CA GLN A 329 2.03 9.55 21.05
C GLN A 329 3.01 10.06 22.12
N SER A 330 2.69 11.17 22.80
CA SER A 330 3.48 11.71 23.91
C SER A 330 3.12 11.13 25.28
N THR A 331 1.95 10.49 25.43
CA THR A 331 1.47 9.95 26.71
C THR A 331 2.47 8.95 27.27
N ALA A 332 2.95 9.22 28.50
CA ALA A 332 3.86 8.33 29.22
C ALA A 332 3.19 6.97 29.49
N TRP A 333 4.00 5.91 29.56
CA TRP A 333 3.51 4.54 29.80
C TRP A 333 2.51 4.47 30.95
N ALA A 334 2.86 4.99 32.13
CA ALA A 334 2.01 4.94 33.32
C ALA A 334 0.63 5.60 33.14
N ALA A 335 0.53 6.59 32.24
CA ALA A 335 -0.70 7.31 31.94
C ALA A 335 -1.54 6.68 30.81
N LEU A 336 -1.03 5.63 30.14
CA LEU A 336 -1.83 4.87 29.19
C LEU A 336 -2.88 4.01 29.93
N PRO A 337 -4.07 3.79 29.34
CA PRO A 337 -5.10 2.94 29.93
C PRO A 337 -4.55 1.58 30.36
N GLN A 338 -4.81 1.20 31.61
CA GLN A 338 -4.33 -0.06 32.18
C GLN A 338 -4.70 -1.28 31.32
N PRO A 339 -5.91 -1.41 30.74
CA PRO A 339 -6.23 -2.55 29.88
C PRO A 339 -5.36 -2.61 28.62
N ALA A 340 -5.02 -1.47 28.01
CA ALA A 340 -4.13 -1.42 26.85
C ALA A 340 -2.70 -1.81 27.21
N ARG A 341 -2.21 -1.35 28.37
CA ARG A 341 -0.90 -1.78 28.89
C ARG A 341 -0.85 -3.28 29.14
N ASN A 342 -1.85 -3.84 29.83
CA ASN A 342 -1.94 -5.26 30.12
C ASN A 342 -2.01 -6.11 28.84
N LEU A 343 -2.81 -5.67 27.86
CA LEU A 343 -2.93 -6.36 26.59
C LEU A 343 -1.60 -6.34 25.82
N ALA A 344 -0.93 -5.19 25.73
CA ALA A 344 0.38 -5.07 25.08
C ALA A 344 1.42 -5.99 25.75
N THR A 345 1.49 -5.97 27.08
CA THR A 345 2.40 -6.83 27.86
C THR A 345 2.13 -8.31 27.59
N THR A 346 0.88 -8.74 27.72
CA THR A 346 0.50 -10.15 27.50
C THR A 346 0.79 -10.59 26.05
N ALA A 347 0.57 -9.70 25.07
CA ALA A 347 0.82 -9.99 23.66
C ALA A 347 2.32 -10.19 23.38
N LEU A 348 3.12 -9.22 23.78
CA LEU A 348 4.55 -9.20 23.46
C LEU A 348 5.37 -10.16 24.33
N THR A 349 4.82 -10.68 25.42
CA THR A 349 5.41 -11.80 26.18
C THR A 349 5.09 -13.17 25.60
N GLY A 350 4.21 -13.26 24.59
CA GLY A 350 3.78 -14.55 24.02
C GLY A 350 2.74 -15.29 24.88
N ALA A 351 2.00 -14.56 25.71
CA ALA A 351 0.94 -15.14 26.55
C ALA A 351 -0.45 -15.09 25.89
N ILE A 352 -0.61 -14.44 24.73
CA ILE A 352 -1.89 -14.39 24.00
C ILE A 352 -1.93 -15.46 22.90
N PRO A 353 -2.94 -16.34 22.87
CA PRO A 353 -3.17 -17.26 21.75
C PRO A 353 -3.35 -16.51 20.43
N ASN A 354 -2.94 -17.10 19.30
CA ASN A 354 -3.16 -16.52 17.98
C ASN A 354 -4.48 -17.01 17.36
N PRO A 355 -5.57 -16.21 17.36
CA PRO A 355 -6.88 -16.67 16.88
C PRO A 355 -7.02 -16.63 15.35
N ILE A 356 -6.05 -16.07 14.63
CA ILE A 356 -6.14 -15.79 13.18
C ILE A 356 -5.10 -16.53 12.34
N GLY A 357 -4.31 -17.42 12.96
CA GLY A 357 -3.26 -18.17 12.29
C GLY A 357 -2.25 -17.24 11.60
N ASN A 358 -1.98 -17.45 10.32
CA ASN A 358 -0.98 -16.69 9.55
C ASN A 358 -1.58 -15.47 8.82
N ALA A 359 -2.78 -15.02 9.17
CA ALA A 359 -3.36 -13.82 8.57
C ALA A 359 -2.48 -12.58 8.82
N THR A 360 -2.16 -11.85 7.76
CA THR A 360 -1.32 -10.65 7.78
C THR A 360 -2.12 -9.38 7.51
N GLN A 361 -3.36 -9.52 7.04
CA GLN A 361 -4.21 -8.42 6.61
C GLN A 361 -5.54 -8.46 7.36
N PHE A 362 -6.15 -7.30 7.56
CA PHE A 362 -7.51 -7.21 8.06
C PHE A 362 -8.22 -6.00 7.45
N ALA A 363 -9.55 -6.07 7.37
CA ALA A 363 -10.38 -5.00 6.81
C ALA A 363 -11.80 -5.05 7.34
N SER A 364 -12.44 -3.89 7.47
CA SER A 364 -13.84 -3.77 7.87
C SER A 364 -14.77 -3.94 6.65
N THR A 365 -14.84 -5.14 6.08
CA THR A 365 -15.60 -5.38 4.83
C THR A 365 -17.11 -5.10 4.96
N ALA A 366 -17.68 -5.11 6.16
CA ALA A 366 -19.06 -4.66 6.40
C ALA A 366 -19.22 -3.14 6.20
N VAL A 367 -18.22 -2.36 6.60
CA VAL A 367 -18.15 -0.92 6.33
C VAL A 367 -18.01 -0.69 4.83
N TYR A 368 -17.18 -1.47 4.14
CA TYR A 368 -16.96 -1.28 2.69
C TYR A 368 -18.22 -1.60 1.90
N PHE A 369 -18.95 -2.63 2.32
CA PHE A 369 -20.25 -2.94 1.77
C PHE A 369 -21.21 -1.77 2.00
N ARG A 370 -21.28 -1.23 3.22
CA ARG A 370 -22.15 -0.09 3.55
C ARG A 370 -21.81 1.12 2.70
N ASP A 371 -20.54 1.47 2.58
CA ASP A 371 -20.10 2.64 1.83
C ASP A 371 -20.41 2.48 0.33
N ARG A 372 -20.37 1.25 -0.19
CA ARG A 372 -20.74 0.91 -1.58
C ARG A 372 -22.25 0.89 -1.83
N HIS A 373 -23.04 0.44 -0.87
CA HIS A 373 -24.46 0.11 -1.06
C HIS A 373 -25.43 0.99 -0.27
N GLY A 374 -24.92 1.96 0.50
CA GLY A 374 -25.71 2.84 1.36
C GLY A 374 -26.38 2.16 2.56
N ARG A 375 -26.13 0.86 2.80
CA ARG A 375 -26.77 0.08 3.88
C ARG A 375 -25.87 -1.05 4.38
N LEU A 376 -26.07 -1.50 5.61
CA LEU A 376 -25.36 -2.66 6.14
C LEU A 376 -25.74 -3.96 5.38
N PRO A 377 -24.79 -4.90 5.21
CA PRO A 377 -25.06 -6.19 4.58
C PRO A 377 -25.80 -7.16 5.52
N THR A 378 -26.58 -8.08 4.95
CA THR A 378 -26.99 -9.32 5.66
C THR A 378 -25.78 -10.25 5.86
N ASP A 379 -25.92 -11.34 6.64
CA ASP A 379 -24.81 -12.29 6.87
C ASP A 379 -24.29 -12.93 5.57
N ALA A 380 -25.21 -13.35 4.70
CA ALA A 380 -24.88 -13.93 3.41
C ALA A 380 -24.20 -12.91 2.48
N GLN A 381 -24.72 -11.67 2.43
CA GLN A 381 -24.13 -10.59 1.64
C GLN A 381 -22.72 -10.24 2.12
N TRP A 382 -22.54 -10.13 3.44
CA TRP A 382 -21.26 -9.80 4.03
C TRP A 382 -20.22 -10.90 3.77
N THR A 383 -20.61 -12.17 3.92
CA THR A 383 -19.74 -13.33 3.66
C THR A 383 -19.26 -13.33 2.22
N LYS A 384 -20.20 -13.24 1.28
CA LYS A 384 -19.89 -13.19 -0.16
C LYS A 384 -19.00 -12.00 -0.50
N PHE A 385 -19.35 -10.81 -0.03
CA PHE A 385 -18.57 -9.60 -0.27
C PHE A 385 -17.14 -9.72 0.28
N THR A 386 -16.99 -10.31 1.48
CA THR A 386 -15.69 -10.51 2.12
C THR A 386 -14.81 -11.48 1.33
N GLN A 387 -15.39 -12.57 0.82
CA GLN A 387 -14.69 -13.52 -0.05
C GLN A 387 -14.29 -12.88 -1.39
N ASP A 388 -15.22 -12.14 -2.00
CA ASP A 388 -14.98 -11.43 -3.27
C ASP A 388 -13.89 -10.36 -3.13
N TYR A 389 -13.91 -9.61 -2.03
CA TYR A 389 -12.87 -8.66 -1.66
C TYR A 389 -11.50 -9.34 -1.50
N ALA A 390 -11.45 -10.45 -0.76
CA ALA A 390 -10.21 -11.22 -0.56
C ALA A 390 -9.61 -11.68 -1.89
N ARG A 391 -10.43 -12.30 -2.75
CA ARG A 391 -10.00 -12.77 -4.08
C ARG A 391 -9.42 -11.64 -4.92
N GLY A 392 -10.07 -10.47 -4.93
CA GLY A 392 -9.59 -9.30 -5.65
C GLY A 392 -8.26 -8.73 -5.13
N GLN A 393 -7.85 -9.07 -3.90
CA GLN A 393 -6.55 -8.67 -3.34
C GLN A 393 -5.47 -9.78 -3.42
N ARG A 394 -5.77 -10.94 -4.02
CA ARG A 394 -4.94 -12.17 -3.95
C ARG A 394 -4.74 -12.65 -2.51
N TRP A 395 -5.81 -12.53 -1.73
CA TRP A 395 -5.88 -12.97 -0.34
C TRP A 395 -6.99 -14.01 -0.17
N GLN A 396 -6.91 -14.74 0.93
CA GLN A 396 -7.94 -15.68 1.36
C GLN A 396 -8.49 -15.20 2.69
N TRP A 397 -9.81 -15.10 2.78
CA TRP A 397 -10.47 -14.85 4.07
C TRP A 397 -10.32 -16.09 4.95
N ILE A 398 -9.94 -15.92 6.22
CA ILE A 398 -9.67 -17.05 7.13
C ILE A 398 -10.93 -17.80 7.59
N GLY A 399 -12.09 -17.45 7.04
CA GLY A 399 -13.40 -17.93 7.47
C GLY A 399 -13.86 -17.30 8.77
N GLN A 400 -15.05 -17.70 9.24
CA GLN A 400 -15.54 -17.29 10.55
C GLN A 400 -14.72 -17.96 11.67
N ARG A 401 -14.48 -17.23 12.76
CA ARG A 401 -13.75 -17.65 13.95
C ARG A 401 -14.59 -17.33 15.18
N ALA A 402 -14.83 -18.35 15.98
CA ALA A 402 -15.59 -18.21 17.23
C ALA A 402 -14.93 -17.16 18.13
N GLY A 403 -15.75 -16.29 18.73
CA GLY A 403 -15.29 -15.23 19.63
C GLY A 403 -14.74 -13.97 18.95
N LEU A 404 -14.65 -13.91 17.61
CA LEU A 404 -14.28 -12.70 16.88
C LEU A 404 -15.50 -12.03 16.24
N ASN A 405 -15.64 -10.72 16.38
CA ASN A 405 -16.59 -9.95 15.60
C ASN A 405 -15.95 -9.55 14.26
N GLN A 406 -15.98 -10.48 13.31
CA GLN A 406 -15.31 -10.27 12.03
C GLN A 406 -16.02 -9.28 11.10
N ARG A 407 -17.22 -8.80 11.45
CA ARG A 407 -17.83 -7.64 10.77
C ARG A 407 -17.11 -6.35 11.09
N ASN A 408 -16.54 -6.23 12.29
CA ASN A 408 -15.65 -5.12 12.64
C ASN A 408 -14.35 -5.24 11.86
N ASN A 409 -13.73 -6.42 11.86
CA ASN A 409 -12.51 -6.72 11.11
C ASN A 409 -12.53 -8.15 10.59
N ALA A 410 -12.66 -8.32 9.27
CA ALA A 410 -12.38 -9.58 8.60
C ALA A 410 -10.87 -9.73 8.47
N PHE A 411 -10.36 -10.95 8.59
CA PHE A 411 -8.92 -11.24 8.56
C PHE A 411 -8.57 -12.08 7.33
N PHE A 412 -7.44 -11.77 6.71
CA PHE A 412 -7.03 -12.38 5.45
C PHE A 412 -5.57 -12.80 5.49
N ILE A 413 -5.32 -13.91 4.82
CA ILE A 413 -3.98 -14.41 4.53
C ILE A 413 -3.65 -14.11 3.06
N GLU A 414 -2.48 -13.54 2.80
CA GLU A 414 -2.00 -13.39 1.42
C GLU A 414 -1.77 -14.78 0.81
N ASP A 415 -2.09 -14.98 -0.47
CA ASP A 415 -1.98 -16.28 -1.13
C ASP A 415 -0.58 -16.90 -1.00
N ARG A 416 0.47 -16.07 -1.03
CA ARG A 416 1.86 -16.50 -0.85
C ARG A 416 2.17 -17.10 0.53
N PHE A 417 1.31 -16.89 1.52
CA PHE A 417 1.43 -17.43 2.87
C PHE A 417 0.41 -18.52 3.17
N SER A 418 -0.56 -18.76 2.28
CA SER A 418 -1.65 -19.74 2.48
C SER A 418 -1.16 -21.15 2.80
N LYS A 419 0.01 -21.54 2.28
CA LYS A 419 0.63 -22.85 2.49
C LYS A 419 1.55 -22.93 3.70
N LEU A 420 1.78 -21.83 4.41
CA LEU A 420 2.60 -21.86 5.61
C LEU A 420 1.92 -22.70 6.70
N PRO A 421 2.67 -23.55 7.44
CA PRO A 421 2.09 -24.30 8.54
C PRO A 421 1.53 -23.36 9.61
N ALA A 422 0.57 -23.84 10.39
CA ALA A 422 0.11 -23.11 11.56
C ALA A 422 1.31 -22.83 12.50
N GLY A 423 1.36 -21.62 13.07
CA GLY A 423 2.49 -21.20 13.91
C GLY A 423 3.77 -20.86 13.13
N ALA A 424 3.66 -20.61 11.82
CA ALA A 424 4.77 -20.07 11.04
C ALA A 424 5.28 -18.72 11.59
N VAL A 425 4.45 -18.00 12.33
CA VAL A 425 4.88 -16.92 13.23
C VAL A 425 4.45 -17.27 14.65
N ARG A 426 5.37 -17.15 15.60
CA ARG A 426 5.11 -17.30 17.03
C ARG A 426 5.88 -16.27 17.84
N VAL A 427 5.38 -15.95 19.03
CA VAL A 427 6.14 -15.20 20.04
C VAL A 427 6.57 -16.19 21.11
N GLN A 428 7.86 -16.49 21.14
CA GLN A 428 8.47 -17.32 22.18
C GLN A 428 8.56 -16.51 23.46
N ARG A 429 8.16 -17.11 24.58
CA ARG A 429 8.26 -16.50 25.91
C ARG A 429 9.73 -16.26 26.29
N PRO A 430 10.03 -15.17 27.01
CA PRO A 430 11.39 -14.85 27.45
C PRO A 430 12.01 -15.88 28.39
#